data_AF-A0A7C0X4J6-F1
#
_entry.id   AF-A0A7C0X4J6-F1
#
_cell.length_a   1.000
_cell.length_b   1.000
_cell.length_c   1.000
_cell.angle_alpha   90.00
_cell.angle_beta   90.00
_cell.angle_gamma   90.00
#
_symmetry.space_group_name_H-M   'P 1'
#
loop_
_entity.id
_entity.type
_entity.pdbx_description
1 polymer ?
#
loop_
_entity_poly.entity_id
_entity_poly.type
_entity_poly.pdbx_seq_one_letter_code
_entity_poly.pdbx_strand_id
1 'polypeptide(L)'
;MPRDSAHSELGPNSWQCLSCGAMNSAGDRSCRTCGAPAIVPLEPIVTLDADELLARFGPSGERLMAKRYRLIHGIGGGSTGSVFKAIDVNLDRVVAIKVLSATSADGMDVNTRFLRLQTEAQVLGRLRHPGLVTVFEMGNEDGVLFIVMEFVNGRPLKSFLVPQRPLPTRDAVSIMIQVSDALHHAHRHGVVHRDLKPSNIMLLEGDRVKVTDFGLAKVAFGGKVAETGLAIGTPYYMSPEQLRAGDVDHRSDIFSAGIVLYEMVTGQKPFDGDNLSEIVRAILSGQFVRPR
;
A
#
# COMPACT_ATOMS: atom_id res chain seq x y z
N MET A 1 36.67 9.85 -41.56
CA MET A 1 35.61 8.88 -41.22
C MET A 1 35.64 8.64 -39.73
N PRO A 2 34.72 9.20 -38.95
CA PRO A 2 34.63 8.86 -37.54
C PRO A 2 33.96 7.49 -37.41
N ARG A 3 34.48 6.67 -36.48
CA ARG A 3 33.98 5.33 -36.17
C ARG A 3 32.62 5.47 -35.49
N ASP A 4 31.61 4.84 -36.08
CA ASP A 4 30.29 4.70 -35.50
C ASP A 4 30.37 4.01 -34.14
N SER A 5 29.85 4.71 -33.14
CA SER A 5 29.54 4.20 -31.82
C SER A 5 28.51 3.08 -31.92
N ALA A 6 28.90 1.89 -31.50
CA ALA A 6 28.01 0.77 -31.30
C ALA A 6 26.98 1.09 -30.21
N HIS A 7 25.88 1.72 -30.61
CA HIS A 7 24.63 1.64 -29.88
C HIS A 7 24.12 0.22 -30.05
N SER A 8 24.47 -0.68 -29.12
CA SER A 8 23.74 -1.93 -28.96
C SER A 8 22.31 -1.54 -28.56
N GLU A 9 21.38 -1.65 -29.50
CA GLU A 9 19.95 -1.52 -29.24
C GLU A 9 19.57 -2.55 -28.16
N LEU A 10 19.40 -2.06 -26.93
CA LEU A 10 18.94 -2.88 -25.81
C LEU A 10 17.50 -3.28 -26.11
N GLY A 11 17.25 -4.59 -26.18
CA GLY A 11 15.92 -5.14 -26.46
C GLY A 11 14.85 -4.70 -25.44
N PRO A 12 13.57 -5.00 -25.73
CA PRO A 12 12.39 -4.46 -25.02
C PRO A 12 12.30 -4.76 -23.51
N ASN A 13 13.19 -5.58 -22.95
CA ASN A 13 13.18 -6.02 -21.55
C ASN A 13 14.46 -5.60 -20.78
N SER A 14 15.16 -4.54 -21.23
CA SER A 14 16.29 -3.98 -20.48
C SER A 14 15.86 -3.32 -19.16
N TRP A 15 16.74 -3.29 -18.16
CA TRP A 15 16.44 -2.73 -16.84
C TRP A 15 17.51 -1.76 -16.35
N GLN A 16 17.09 -0.69 -15.70
CA GLN A 16 17.99 0.30 -15.12
C GLN A 16 18.38 -0.10 -13.70
N CYS A 17 19.68 -0.12 -13.41
CA CYS A 17 20.17 -0.36 -12.07
C CYS A 17 19.80 0.79 -11.14
N LEU A 18 19.07 0.48 -10.07
CA LEU A 18 18.64 1.48 -9.08
C LEU A 18 19.78 1.97 -8.17
N SER A 19 20.90 1.24 -8.12
CA SER A 19 22.06 1.65 -7.32
C SER A 19 22.96 2.65 -8.05
N CYS A 20 23.13 2.51 -9.37
CA CYS A 20 24.09 3.33 -10.14
C CYS A 20 23.54 3.91 -11.45
N GLY A 21 22.27 3.70 -11.77
CA GLY A 21 21.62 4.22 -12.97
C GLY A 21 22.00 3.53 -14.29
N ALA A 22 22.88 2.53 -14.27
CA ALA A 22 23.36 1.85 -15.47
C ALA A 22 22.28 0.96 -16.10
N MET A 23 22.20 0.93 -17.43
CA MET A 23 21.26 0.07 -18.15
C MET A 23 21.82 -1.34 -18.31
N ASN A 24 20.99 -2.36 -18.09
CA ASN A 24 21.36 -3.78 -18.13
C ASN A 24 20.40 -4.54 -19.05
N SER A 25 20.85 -5.70 -19.55
CA SER A 25 20.04 -6.57 -20.39
C SER A 25 19.04 -7.39 -19.57
N ALA A 26 17.96 -7.84 -20.21
CA ALA A 26 16.89 -8.62 -19.57
C ALA A 26 17.36 -9.88 -18.83
N GLY A 27 18.41 -10.53 -19.32
CA GLY A 27 18.96 -11.75 -18.72
C GLY A 27 20.00 -11.52 -17.63
N ASP A 28 20.40 -10.27 -17.38
CA ASP A 28 21.39 -9.97 -16.34
C ASP A 28 20.76 -10.15 -14.96
N ARG A 29 21.37 -11.02 -14.13
CA ARG A 29 20.96 -11.26 -12.73
C ARG A 29 21.58 -10.29 -11.72
N SER A 30 22.49 -9.43 -12.19
CA SER A 30 23.14 -8.37 -11.43
C SER A 30 23.57 -7.27 -12.36
N CYS A 31 23.64 -6.04 -11.86
CA CYS A 31 24.09 -4.89 -12.61
C CYS A 31 25.54 -5.11 -13.04
N ARG A 32 25.80 -5.00 -14.34
CA ARG A 32 27.14 -5.18 -14.91
C ARG A 32 28.14 -4.11 -14.43
N THR A 33 27.65 -3.00 -13.88
CA THR A 33 28.46 -1.86 -13.44
C THR A 33 28.78 -1.89 -11.96
N CYS A 34 27.79 -2.09 -11.08
CA CYS A 34 28.00 -2.02 -9.63
C CYS A 34 27.77 -3.35 -8.89
N GLY A 35 27.39 -4.41 -9.59
CA GLY A 35 27.13 -5.73 -9.00
C GLY A 35 25.84 -5.82 -8.19
N ALA A 36 25.07 -4.74 -8.04
CA ALA A 36 23.77 -4.78 -7.39
C ALA A 36 22.87 -5.83 -8.06
N PRO A 37 22.16 -6.68 -7.32
CA PRO A 37 21.32 -7.73 -7.91
C PRO A 37 20.29 -7.12 -8.87
N ALA A 38 19.96 -7.86 -9.92
CA ALA A 38 18.82 -7.52 -10.76
C ALA A 38 17.58 -7.64 -9.91
N ILE A 39 16.81 -6.57 -9.89
CA ILE A 39 15.62 -6.54 -9.05
C ILE A 39 14.35 -6.62 -9.90
N VAL A 40 14.44 -6.48 -11.23
CA VAL A 40 13.32 -6.77 -12.12
C VAL A 40 12.89 -8.24 -12.03
N PRO A 41 11.58 -8.53 -12.08
CA PRO A 41 11.10 -9.90 -12.16
C PRO A 41 11.67 -10.55 -13.42
N LEU A 42 12.44 -11.63 -13.25
CA LEU A 42 12.86 -12.48 -14.37
C LEU A 42 11.68 -13.32 -14.89
N GLU A 43 10.59 -13.37 -14.12
CA GLU A 43 9.37 -14.15 -14.38
C GLU A 43 8.14 -13.23 -14.39
N PRO A 44 7.06 -13.61 -15.10
CA PRO A 44 5.80 -12.87 -15.06
C PRO A 44 5.27 -12.75 -13.63
N ILE A 45 4.77 -11.57 -13.25
CA ILE A 45 4.08 -11.42 -11.96
C ILE A 45 2.80 -12.28 -12.01
N VAL A 46 2.61 -13.10 -10.99
CA VAL A 46 1.42 -13.95 -10.83
C VAL A 46 0.57 -13.47 -9.66
N THR A 47 -0.74 -13.68 -9.76
CA THR A 47 -1.65 -13.56 -8.62
C THR A 47 -2.00 -14.96 -8.17
N LEU A 48 -1.79 -15.23 -6.88
CA LEU A 48 -2.27 -16.44 -6.23
C LEU A 48 -3.35 -16.04 -5.23
N ASP A 49 -4.35 -16.89 -5.08
CA ASP A 49 -5.35 -16.70 -4.03
C ASP A 49 -4.77 -17.08 -2.65
N ALA A 50 -5.56 -16.83 -1.60
CA ALA A 50 -5.08 -17.04 -0.24
C ALA A 50 -4.86 -18.52 0.11
N ASP A 51 -5.66 -19.42 -0.46
CA ASP A 51 -5.58 -20.85 -0.18
C ASP A 51 -4.37 -21.47 -0.90
N GLU A 52 -4.10 -21.05 -2.15
CA GLU A 52 -2.89 -21.41 -2.88
C GLU A 52 -1.62 -20.94 -2.16
N LEU A 53 -1.62 -19.71 -1.63
CA LEU A 53 -0.49 -19.18 -0.86
C LEU A 53 -0.24 -19.98 0.42
N LEU A 54 -1.30 -20.35 1.14
CA LEU A 54 -1.19 -21.17 2.35
C LEU A 54 -0.81 -22.62 2.03
N ALA A 55 -1.27 -23.19 0.92
CA ALA A 55 -0.84 -24.52 0.49
C ALA A 55 0.66 -24.55 0.17
N ARG A 56 1.21 -23.48 -0.42
CA ARG A 56 2.63 -23.40 -0.79
C ARG A 56 3.55 -23.04 0.38
N PHE A 57 3.16 -22.03 1.15
CA PHE A 57 4.04 -21.37 2.13
C PHE A 57 3.52 -21.45 3.58
N GLY A 58 2.38 -22.10 3.78
CA GLY A 58 1.72 -22.24 5.08
C GLY A 58 2.35 -23.33 5.97
N PRO A 59 1.70 -23.68 7.09
CA PRO A 59 2.22 -24.67 8.04
C PRO A 59 2.38 -26.07 7.45
N SER A 60 1.50 -26.44 6.51
CA SER A 60 1.52 -27.73 5.80
C SER A 60 2.29 -27.67 4.48
N GLY A 61 2.81 -26.50 4.10
CA GLY A 61 3.54 -26.30 2.85
C GLY A 61 4.98 -26.82 2.93
N GLU A 62 5.51 -27.27 1.79
CA GLU A 62 6.88 -27.78 1.69
C GLU A 62 7.95 -26.67 1.64
N ARG A 63 7.53 -25.40 1.42
CA ARG A 63 8.44 -24.26 1.20
C ARG A 63 8.20 -23.12 2.18
N LEU A 64 9.25 -22.32 2.40
CA LEU A 64 9.16 -21.02 3.06
C LEU A 64 9.21 -19.92 2.00
N MET A 65 8.37 -18.89 2.16
CA MET A 65 8.41 -17.72 1.31
C MET A 65 9.75 -16.99 1.49
N ALA A 66 10.44 -16.69 0.39
CA ALA A 66 11.81 -16.21 0.32
C ALA A 66 12.78 -17.04 1.17
N LYS A 67 12.54 -18.35 1.29
CA LYS A 67 13.31 -19.29 2.13
C LYS A 67 13.38 -18.87 3.62
N ARG A 68 12.47 -18.01 4.08
CA ARG A 68 12.56 -17.36 5.40
C ARG A 68 11.22 -17.24 6.13
N TYR A 69 10.13 -17.04 5.41
CA TYR A 69 8.84 -16.75 6.02
C TYR A 69 7.88 -17.93 5.89
N ARG A 70 7.32 -18.34 7.03
CA ARG A 70 6.21 -19.29 7.06
C ARG A 70 4.91 -18.53 7.23
N LEU A 71 4.00 -18.63 6.26
CA LEU A 71 2.65 -18.10 6.43
C LEU A 71 1.91 -18.95 7.47
N ILE A 72 1.10 -18.32 8.32
CA ILE A 72 0.33 -19.02 9.35
C ILE A 72 -1.15 -19.05 8.98
N HIS A 73 -1.75 -17.87 8.83
CA HIS A 73 -3.12 -17.71 8.36
C HIS A 73 -3.36 -16.30 7.79
N GLY A 74 -4.41 -16.14 6.99
CA GLY A 74 -4.87 -14.84 6.52
C GLY A 74 -5.41 -13.98 7.67
N ILE A 75 -5.06 -12.69 7.67
CA ILE A 75 -5.53 -11.70 8.64
C ILE A 75 -6.32 -10.55 7.99
N GLY A 76 -6.33 -10.49 6.66
CA GLY A 76 -7.10 -9.52 5.90
C GLY A 76 -6.88 -9.69 4.40
N GLY A 77 -7.66 -8.98 3.62
CA GLY A 77 -7.53 -8.98 2.16
C GLY A 77 -8.44 -7.92 1.55
N GLY A 78 -8.09 -7.48 0.35
CA GLY A 78 -8.87 -6.49 -0.40
C GLY A 78 -8.42 -6.39 -1.85
N SER A 79 -8.83 -5.33 -2.52
CA SER A 79 -8.51 -5.08 -3.94
C SER A 79 -7.02 -5.06 -4.26
N THR A 80 -6.17 -4.77 -3.25
CA THR A 80 -4.72 -4.65 -3.40
C THR A 80 -3.97 -5.96 -3.08
N GLY A 81 -4.66 -7.00 -2.60
CA GLY A 81 -4.06 -8.28 -2.26
C GLY A 81 -4.46 -8.82 -0.88
N SER A 82 -3.76 -9.87 -0.46
CA SER A 82 -4.03 -10.64 0.77
C SER A 82 -2.96 -10.38 1.81
N VAL A 83 -3.35 -10.33 3.09
CA VAL A 83 -2.44 -10.10 4.21
C VAL A 83 -2.44 -11.31 5.12
N PHE A 84 -1.25 -11.79 5.47
CA PHE A 84 -1.05 -12.98 6.31
C PHE A 84 -0.27 -12.62 7.57
N LYS A 85 -0.61 -13.28 8.68
CA LYS A 85 0.32 -13.42 9.81
C LYS A 85 1.34 -14.49 9.43
N ALA A 86 2.62 -14.20 9.63
CA ALA A 86 3.71 -15.09 9.29
C ALA A 86 4.79 -15.10 10.38
N ILE A 87 5.64 -16.11 10.35
CA ILE A 87 6.83 -16.21 11.20
C ILE A 87 8.07 -16.06 10.33
N ASP A 88 8.92 -15.11 10.71
CA ASP A 88 10.30 -14.98 10.25
C ASP A 88 11.15 -16.02 10.98
N VAL A 89 11.45 -17.14 10.33
CA VAL A 89 12.11 -18.28 10.99
C VAL A 89 13.55 -18.00 11.37
N ASN A 90 14.18 -17.00 10.74
CA ASN A 90 15.58 -16.65 11.01
C ASN A 90 15.72 -15.78 12.26
N LEU A 91 14.73 -14.90 12.51
CA LEU A 91 14.73 -13.98 13.65
C LEU A 91 13.76 -14.39 14.76
N ASP A 92 13.05 -15.49 14.57
CA ASP A 92 12.01 -16.01 15.47
C ASP A 92 11.02 -14.93 15.91
N ARG A 93 10.43 -14.22 14.93
CA ARG A 93 9.48 -13.14 15.19
C ARG A 93 8.25 -13.22 14.30
N VAL A 94 7.14 -12.71 14.84
CA VAL A 94 5.88 -12.55 14.10
C VAL A 94 5.97 -11.33 13.19
N VAL A 95 5.58 -11.50 11.93
CA VAL A 95 5.48 -10.43 10.92
C VAL A 95 4.13 -10.50 10.20
N ALA A 96 3.75 -9.40 9.57
CA ALA A 96 2.66 -9.38 8.60
C ALA A 96 3.26 -9.40 7.19
N ILE A 97 2.69 -10.22 6.30
CA ILE A 97 3.09 -10.29 4.89
C ILE A 97 1.89 -9.94 4.04
N LYS A 98 1.99 -8.84 3.30
CA LYS A 98 1.00 -8.47 2.27
C LYS A 98 1.47 -8.97 0.93
N VAL A 99 0.74 -9.94 0.37
CA VAL A 99 0.92 -10.43 -0.99
C VAL A 99 0.05 -9.60 -1.92
N LEU A 100 0.68 -8.95 -2.90
CA LEU A 100 0.00 -8.01 -3.79
C LEU A 100 -0.72 -8.76 -4.90
N SER A 101 -1.95 -8.32 -5.20
CA SER A 101 -2.69 -8.84 -6.34
C SER A 101 -2.21 -8.17 -7.64
N ALA A 102 -1.93 -8.96 -8.66
CA ALA A 102 -1.54 -8.49 -9.98
C ALA A 102 -2.78 -8.34 -10.86
N THR A 103 -3.77 -7.52 -10.45
CA THR A 103 -4.86 -7.20 -11.38
C THR A 103 -4.35 -6.26 -12.46
N SER A 104 -4.44 -6.74 -13.70
CA SER A 104 -4.10 -6.03 -14.93
C SER A 104 -5.17 -5.00 -15.26
N ALA A 105 -5.23 -3.88 -14.52
CA ALA A 105 -6.12 -2.78 -14.90
C ALA A 105 -5.56 -1.97 -16.09
N ASP A 106 -4.26 -1.65 -16.06
CA ASP A 106 -3.76 -0.53 -16.90
C ASP A 106 -2.96 -0.91 -18.16
N GLY A 107 -2.86 -2.19 -18.56
CA GLY A 107 -1.99 -2.60 -19.69
C GLY A 107 -0.50 -2.25 -19.52
N MET A 108 -0.11 -1.70 -18.36
CA MET A 108 1.25 -1.31 -18.02
C MET A 108 2.14 -2.54 -17.89
N ASP A 109 3.33 -2.46 -18.49
CA ASP A 109 4.35 -3.49 -18.43
C ASP A 109 4.69 -3.89 -16.98
N VAL A 110 4.83 -5.19 -16.78
CA VAL A 110 5.05 -5.87 -15.49
C VAL A 110 6.31 -5.34 -14.80
N ASN A 111 7.38 -5.10 -15.57
CA ASN A 111 8.63 -4.58 -15.03
C ASN A 111 8.49 -3.14 -14.56
N THR A 112 7.74 -2.33 -15.31
CA THR A 112 7.46 -0.94 -14.93
C THR A 112 6.68 -0.86 -13.60
N ARG A 113 5.70 -1.76 -13.39
CA ARG A 113 4.96 -1.84 -12.11
C ARG A 113 5.88 -2.24 -10.96
N PHE A 114 6.70 -3.26 -11.18
CA PHE A 114 7.64 -3.72 -10.18
C PHE A 114 8.65 -2.63 -9.77
N LEU A 115 9.26 -1.94 -10.74
CA LEU A 115 10.25 -0.89 -10.47
C LEU A 115 9.64 0.29 -9.69
N ARG A 116 8.38 0.63 -9.97
CA ARG A 116 7.64 1.63 -9.17
C ARG A 116 7.38 1.13 -7.75
N LEU A 117 6.88 -0.10 -7.60
CA LEU A 117 6.64 -0.75 -6.31
C LEU A 117 7.90 -0.77 -5.44
N GLN A 118 9.01 -1.12 -6.05
CA GLN A 118 10.30 -1.14 -5.37
C GLN A 118 10.76 0.25 -4.94
N THR A 119 10.67 1.25 -5.82
CA THR A 119 11.08 2.62 -5.50
C THR A 119 10.27 3.16 -4.33
N GLU A 120 8.95 2.94 -4.30
CA GLU A 120 8.12 3.37 -3.18
C GLU A 120 8.40 2.55 -1.90
N ALA A 121 8.59 1.24 -1.99
CA ALA A 121 8.96 0.41 -0.84
C ALA A 121 10.30 0.84 -0.21
N GLN A 122 11.27 1.29 -1.00
CA GLN A 122 12.52 1.85 -0.49
C GLN A 122 12.31 3.15 0.29
N VAL A 123 11.40 4.01 -0.17
CA VAL A 123 11.07 5.24 0.56
C VAL A 123 10.33 4.89 1.86
N LEU A 124 9.36 3.97 1.80
CA LEU A 124 8.63 3.48 2.98
C LEU A 124 9.54 2.81 4.01
N GLY A 125 10.51 2.00 3.56
CA GLY A 125 11.48 1.34 4.44
C GLY A 125 12.43 2.30 5.17
N ARG A 126 12.51 3.57 4.73
CA ARG A 126 13.28 4.63 5.41
C ARG A 126 12.45 5.38 6.45
N LEU A 127 11.12 5.29 6.40
CA LEU A 127 10.25 5.93 7.40
C LEU A 127 10.37 5.19 8.73
N ARG A 128 10.70 5.93 9.79
CA ARG A 128 10.74 5.42 11.16
C ARG A 128 9.98 6.36 12.07
N HIS A 129 8.79 5.93 12.44
CA HIS A 129 7.91 6.67 13.30
C HIS A 129 7.07 5.71 14.16
N PRO A 130 6.86 5.97 15.46
CA PRO A 130 6.08 5.09 16.32
C PRO A 130 4.63 4.91 15.83
N GLY A 131 4.05 5.95 15.22
CA GLY A 131 2.71 5.94 14.64
C GLY A 131 2.61 5.35 13.23
N LEU A 132 3.69 4.80 12.68
CA LEU A 132 3.70 4.14 11.37
C LEU A 132 3.98 2.64 11.53
N VAL A 133 3.38 1.83 10.65
CA VAL A 133 3.77 0.43 10.48
C VAL A 133 5.14 0.37 9.81
N THR A 134 6.06 -0.37 10.41
CA THR A 134 7.42 -0.51 9.87
C THR A 134 7.40 -1.50 8.70
N VAL A 135 7.86 -1.08 7.52
CA VAL A 135 8.15 -1.99 6.40
C VAL A 135 9.56 -2.54 6.57
N PHE A 136 9.70 -3.86 6.62
CA PHE A 136 11.01 -4.50 6.74
C PHE A 136 11.65 -4.75 5.39
N GLU A 137 10.90 -5.31 4.44
CA GLU A 137 11.38 -5.56 3.09
C GLU A 137 10.23 -5.78 2.10
N MET A 138 10.57 -5.71 0.82
CA MET A 138 9.73 -6.14 -0.30
C MET A 138 10.49 -7.21 -1.07
N GLY A 139 9.78 -8.22 -1.55
CA GLY A 139 10.38 -9.28 -2.35
C GLY A 139 9.48 -9.76 -3.48
N ASN A 140 10.07 -10.62 -4.29
CA ASN A 140 9.42 -11.38 -5.35
C ASN A 140 9.89 -12.83 -5.21
N GLU A 141 8.96 -13.78 -5.20
CA GLU A 141 9.28 -15.21 -5.33
C GLU A 141 8.31 -15.86 -6.32
N ASP A 142 8.83 -16.51 -7.35
CA ASP A 142 8.05 -17.20 -8.39
C ASP A 142 6.96 -16.29 -9.01
N GLY A 143 7.27 -15.00 -9.19
CA GLY A 143 6.34 -13.99 -9.69
C GLY A 143 5.37 -13.42 -8.64
N VAL A 144 5.37 -13.92 -7.40
CA VAL A 144 4.53 -13.43 -6.31
C VAL A 144 5.20 -12.25 -5.64
N LEU A 145 4.58 -11.06 -5.74
CA LEU A 145 5.06 -9.87 -5.04
C LEU A 145 4.55 -9.83 -3.61
N PHE A 146 5.45 -9.58 -2.66
CA PHE A 146 5.08 -9.48 -1.26
C PHE A 146 5.85 -8.37 -0.54
N ILE A 147 5.25 -7.89 0.55
CA ILE A 147 5.83 -6.91 1.44
C ILE A 147 5.76 -7.46 2.85
N VAL A 148 6.92 -7.51 3.50
CA VAL A 148 7.07 -7.92 4.90
C VAL A 148 7.08 -6.68 5.77
N MET A 149 6.20 -6.65 6.76
CA MET A 149 6.01 -5.51 7.64
C MET A 149 5.78 -5.95 9.09
N GLU A 150 5.85 -4.99 9.99
CA GLU A 150 5.51 -5.16 11.40
C GLU A 150 4.11 -5.76 11.55
N PHE A 151 4.01 -6.85 12.31
CA PHE A 151 2.71 -7.36 12.74
C PHE A 151 2.17 -6.48 13.87
N VAL A 152 1.11 -5.74 13.57
CA VAL A 152 0.44 -4.90 14.56
C VAL A 152 -0.63 -5.71 15.29
N ASN A 153 -0.39 -5.97 16.58
CA ASN A 153 -1.41 -6.53 17.46
C ASN A 153 -2.35 -5.42 17.94
N GLY A 154 -3.37 -5.13 17.14
CA GLY A 154 -4.38 -4.12 17.42
C GLY A 154 -5.64 -4.35 16.60
N ARG A 155 -6.64 -3.49 16.78
CA ARG A 155 -7.88 -3.53 15.99
C ARG A 155 -7.99 -2.29 15.10
N PRO A 156 -8.48 -2.42 13.86
CA PRO A 156 -8.70 -1.26 13.01
C PRO A 156 -9.76 -0.33 13.62
N LEU A 157 -9.59 0.98 13.51
CA LEU A 157 -10.53 2.02 13.95
C LEU A 157 -11.93 1.75 13.40
N LYS A 158 -12.04 1.23 12.16
CA LYS A 158 -13.31 0.82 11.54
C LYS A 158 -14.15 -0.09 12.45
N SER A 159 -13.54 -0.96 13.25
CA SER A 159 -14.25 -1.87 14.17
C SER A 159 -14.92 -1.17 15.35
N PHE A 160 -14.58 0.10 15.60
CA PHE A 160 -15.13 0.93 16.67
C PHE A 160 -16.15 1.95 16.15
N LEU A 161 -16.22 2.17 14.84
CA LEU A 161 -17.17 3.09 14.22
C LEU A 161 -18.49 2.38 13.96
N VAL A 162 -19.44 2.58 14.88
CA VAL A 162 -20.81 2.10 14.74
C VAL A 162 -21.68 3.24 14.23
N PRO A 163 -22.52 3.01 13.20
CA PRO A 163 -23.43 4.04 12.70
C PRO A 163 -24.24 4.69 13.82
N GLN A 164 -24.36 6.02 13.76
CA GLN A 164 -25.09 6.85 14.73
C GLN A 164 -24.58 6.75 16.18
N ARG A 165 -23.37 6.25 16.39
CA ARG A 165 -22.72 6.18 17.71
C ARG A 165 -21.33 6.83 17.64
N PRO A 166 -21.23 8.15 17.86
CA PRO A 166 -19.95 8.82 17.85
C PRO A 166 -19.05 8.33 18.99
N LEU A 167 -17.74 8.39 18.76
CA LEU A 167 -16.73 8.21 19.79
C LEU A 167 -16.71 9.45 20.70
N PRO A 168 -16.27 9.31 21.96
CA PRO A 168 -15.99 10.46 22.81
C PRO A 168 -15.01 11.41 22.11
N THR A 169 -15.31 12.71 22.11
CA THR A 169 -14.48 13.72 21.43
C THR A 169 -13.02 13.66 21.86
N ARG A 170 -12.77 13.40 23.15
CA ARG A 170 -11.42 13.23 23.69
C ARG A 170 -10.64 12.12 23.00
N ASP A 171 -11.29 10.98 22.77
CA ASP A 171 -10.66 9.82 22.15
C ASP A 171 -10.40 10.08 20.67
N ALA A 172 -11.38 10.67 19.96
CA ALA A 172 -11.23 11.09 18.57
C ALA A 172 -10.06 12.07 18.38
N VAL A 173 -9.94 13.08 19.26
CA VAL A 173 -8.82 14.04 19.24
C VAL A 173 -7.49 13.34 19.53
N SER A 174 -7.43 12.46 20.54
CA SER A 174 -6.22 11.70 20.87
C SER A 174 -5.73 10.84 19.69
N ILE A 175 -6.65 10.17 19.01
CA ILE A 175 -6.37 9.38 17.81
C ILE A 175 -5.86 10.29 16.69
N MET A 176 -6.55 11.39 16.41
CA MET A 176 -6.16 12.29 15.32
C MET A 176 -4.83 12.98 15.54
N ILE A 177 -4.45 13.32 16.77
CA ILE A 177 -3.12 13.86 17.06
C ILE A 177 -2.03 12.89 16.58
N GLN A 178 -2.16 11.60 16.93
CA GLN A 178 -1.19 10.56 16.54
C GLN A 178 -1.21 10.29 15.04
N VAL A 179 -2.39 10.26 14.42
CA VAL A 179 -2.53 10.09 12.95
C VAL A 179 -1.88 11.27 12.22
N SER A 180 -2.17 12.51 12.64
CA SER A 180 -1.61 13.71 12.04
C SER A 180 -0.09 13.79 12.18
N ASP A 181 0.46 13.40 13.34
CA ASP A 181 1.91 13.34 13.56
C ASP A 181 2.58 12.31 12.62
N ALA A 182 1.98 11.13 12.49
CA ALA A 182 2.46 10.08 11.58
C ALA A 182 2.40 10.49 10.10
N LEU A 183 1.30 11.12 9.67
CA LEU A 183 1.15 11.66 8.31
C LEU A 183 2.16 12.79 8.06
N HIS A 184 2.31 13.71 9.00
CA HIS A 184 3.27 14.81 8.89
C HIS A 184 4.71 14.29 8.72
N HIS A 185 5.09 13.27 9.50
CA HIS A 185 6.37 12.60 9.35
C HIS A 185 6.55 12.02 7.94
N ALA A 186 5.56 11.31 7.41
CA ALA A 186 5.60 10.75 6.05
C ALA A 186 5.69 11.85 4.97
N HIS A 187 4.87 12.91 5.09
CA HIS A 187 4.83 14.03 4.15
C HIS A 187 6.17 14.77 4.07
N ARG A 188 6.85 14.97 5.19
CA ARG A 188 8.21 15.57 5.24
C ARG A 188 9.27 14.75 4.49
N HIS A 189 9.01 13.47 4.26
CA HIS A 189 9.86 12.57 3.50
C HIS A 189 9.33 12.33 2.06
N GLY A 190 8.36 13.13 1.62
CA GLY A 190 7.80 13.06 0.27
C GLY A 190 6.83 11.89 0.05
N VAL A 191 6.38 11.23 1.11
CA VAL A 191 5.42 10.11 1.03
C VAL A 191 4.02 10.61 1.34
N VAL A 192 3.07 10.32 0.44
CA VAL A 192 1.64 10.57 0.62
C VAL A 192 0.94 9.23 0.80
N HIS A 193 0.03 9.11 1.77
CA HIS A 193 -0.68 7.88 2.09
C HIS A 193 -1.65 7.47 0.98
N ARG A 194 -2.48 8.41 0.51
CA ARG A 194 -3.45 8.30 -0.60
C ARG A 194 -4.66 7.37 -0.36
N ASP A 195 -4.60 6.45 0.59
CA ASP A 195 -5.73 5.59 0.97
C ASP A 195 -6.02 5.64 2.49
N LEU A 196 -5.98 6.83 3.10
CA LEU A 196 -6.23 6.94 4.54
C LEU A 196 -7.73 6.72 4.81
N LYS A 197 -8.05 5.75 5.66
CA LYS A 197 -9.42 5.39 6.05
C LYS A 197 -9.41 4.63 7.38
N PRO A 198 -10.55 4.44 8.05
CA PRO A 198 -10.60 3.79 9.36
C PRO A 198 -10.08 2.34 9.38
N SER A 199 -10.06 1.62 8.25
CA SER A 199 -9.45 0.28 8.21
C SER A 199 -7.92 0.32 8.24
N ASN A 200 -7.32 1.47 7.92
CA ASN A 200 -5.87 1.65 7.82
C ASN A 200 -5.29 2.39 9.04
N ILE A 201 -6.11 2.58 10.08
CA ILE A 201 -5.72 3.16 11.37
C ILE A 201 -5.92 2.07 12.42
N MET A 202 -4.85 1.61 13.03
CA MET A 202 -4.84 0.54 14.03
C MET A 202 -4.79 1.14 15.43
N LEU A 203 -5.74 0.73 16.28
CA LEU A 203 -5.75 1.04 17.71
C LEU A 203 -5.14 -0.12 18.48
N LEU A 204 -4.08 0.16 19.24
CA LEU A 204 -3.32 -0.78 20.04
C LEU A 204 -3.59 -0.56 21.53
N GLU A 205 -3.14 -1.51 22.36
CA GLU A 205 -3.12 -1.32 23.81
C GLU A 205 -2.30 -0.08 24.23
N GLY A 206 -2.78 0.58 25.29
CA GLY A 206 -2.18 1.79 25.84
C GLY A 206 -2.42 3.05 25.01
N ASP A 207 -3.58 3.15 24.35
CA ASP A 207 -4.01 4.30 23.53
C ASP A 207 -3.05 4.67 22.39
N ARG A 208 -2.27 3.71 21.90
CA ARG A 208 -1.34 3.90 20.79
C ARG A 208 -2.04 3.69 19.46
N VAL A 209 -1.70 4.52 18.49
CA VAL A 209 -2.21 4.45 17.12
C VAL A 209 -1.09 4.16 16.15
N LYS A 210 -1.34 3.27 15.17
CA LYS A 210 -0.46 3.05 14.02
C LYS A 210 -1.24 3.17 12.72
N VAL A 211 -0.67 3.89 11.76
CA VAL A 211 -1.20 3.98 10.40
C VAL A 211 -0.50 2.95 9.51
N THR A 212 -1.29 2.19 8.75
CA THR A 212 -0.84 1.08 7.88
C THR A 212 -1.17 1.36 6.41
N ASP A 213 -0.67 0.55 5.48
CA ASP A 213 -1.02 0.57 4.05
C ASP A 213 -0.67 1.87 3.28
N PHE A 214 0.36 2.61 3.73
CA PHE A 214 0.89 3.76 2.99
C PHE A 214 1.27 3.42 1.56
N GLY A 215 0.70 4.13 0.58
CA GLY A 215 1.18 4.14 -0.80
C GLY A 215 0.97 2.84 -1.61
N LEU A 216 0.86 1.68 -0.96
CA LEU A 216 0.89 0.35 -1.60
C LEU A 216 -0.20 0.14 -2.66
N ALA A 217 -1.34 0.82 -2.53
CA ALA A 217 -2.49 0.66 -3.42
C ALA A 217 -2.30 1.32 -4.80
N LYS A 218 -1.63 2.47 -4.88
CA LYS A 218 -1.52 3.21 -6.16
C LYS A 218 -0.38 2.66 -7.03
N VAL A 219 0.60 2.01 -6.41
CA VAL A 219 1.79 1.49 -7.11
C VAL A 219 1.50 0.22 -7.90
N ALA A 220 0.58 -0.62 -7.43
CA ALA A 220 0.18 -1.84 -8.13
C ALA A 220 -0.62 -1.54 -9.42
N PHE A 221 -1.31 -0.39 -9.49
CA PHE A 221 -2.37 -0.15 -10.48
C PHE A 221 -2.28 1.17 -11.26
N GLY A 222 -1.08 1.73 -11.45
CA GLY A 222 -0.87 2.72 -12.52
C GLY A 222 -1.54 4.10 -12.35
N GLY A 223 -2.07 4.41 -11.18
CA GLY A 223 -2.49 5.77 -10.83
C GLY A 223 -3.81 6.27 -11.42
N LYS A 224 -4.49 5.49 -12.27
CA LYS A 224 -5.87 5.76 -12.69
C LYS A 224 -6.85 5.10 -11.73
N VAL A 225 -7.45 5.93 -10.88
CA VAL A 225 -8.59 5.56 -10.00
C VAL A 225 -9.79 5.06 -10.83
N ALA A 226 -9.86 5.41 -12.12
CA ALA A 226 -11.00 5.12 -12.99
C ALA A 226 -11.12 3.64 -13.44
N GLU A 227 -10.03 2.86 -13.50
CA GLU A 227 -10.07 1.48 -14.01
C GLU A 227 -9.89 0.41 -12.92
N THR A 228 -9.40 0.79 -11.74
CA THR A 228 -9.43 -0.08 -10.56
C THR A 228 -10.82 -0.02 -9.95
N GLY A 229 -11.66 -0.99 -10.33
CA GLY A 229 -13.03 -1.15 -9.82
C GLY A 229 -13.14 -0.66 -8.38
N LEU A 230 -13.85 0.45 -8.21
CA LEU A 230 -14.07 1.11 -6.92
C LEU A 230 -14.53 0.04 -5.93
N ALA A 231 -13.64 -0.37 -5.02
CA ALA A 231 -14.05 -1.26 -3.95
C ALA A 231 -15.15 -0.56 -3.17
N ILE A 232 -16.34 -1.18 -3.14
CA ILE A 232 -17.54 -0.67 -2.48
C ILE A 232 -17.14 -0.23 -1.05
N GLY A 233 -17.16 1.08 -0.79
CA GLY A 233 -16.79 1.68 0.49
C GLY A 233 -15.50 2.52 0.54
N THR A 234 -14.66 2.51 -0.49
CA THR A 234 -13.43 3.33 -0.57
C THR A 234 -13.61 4.80 -0.98
N PRO A 235 -14.56 5.19 -1.86
CA PRO A 235 -14.61 6.56 -2.38
C PRO A 235 -14.99 7.58 -1.31
N TYR A 236 -15.63 7.15 -0.23
CA TYR A 236 -16.05 8.03 0.86
C TYR A 236 -14.91 8.80 1.52
N TYR A 237 -13.66 8.33 1.42
CA TYR A 237 -12.48 9.00 1.99
C TYR A 237 -11.56 9.59 0.93
N MET A 238 -11.87 9.41 -0.36
CA MET A 238 -11.05 9.94 -1.45
C MET A 238 -11.27 11.43 -1.61
N SER A 239 -10.19 12.16 -1.85
CA SER A 239 -10.26 13.59 -2.13
C SER A 239 -10.80 13.90 -3.53
N PRO A 240 -11.30 15.12 -3.78
CA PRO A 240 -11.81 15.51 -5.08
C PRO A 240 -10.80 15.33 -6.22
N GLU A 241 -9.51 15.62 -5.98
CA GLU A 241 -8.44 15.43 -6.95
C GLU A 241 -8.15 13.95 -7.23
N GLN A 242 -8.31 13.05 -6.26
CA GLN A 242 -8.23 11.62 -6.49
C GLN A 242 -9.37 11.12 -7.38
N LEU A 243 -10.60 11.58 -7.13
CA LEU A 243 -11.77 11.22 -7.92
C LEU A 243 -11.71 11.77 -9.35
N ARG A 244 -11.05 12.92 -9.55
CA ARG A 244 -10.78 13.48 -10.89
C ARG A 244 -9.56 12.87 -11.58
N ALA A 245 -8.88 11.91 -10.95
CA ALA A 245 -7.60 11.37 -11.40
C ALA A 245 -6.53 12.46 -11.69
N GLY A 246 -6.56 13.55 -10.91
CA GLY A 246 -5.58 14.63 -10.97
C GLY A 246 -4.32 14.33 -10.15
N ASP A 247 -3.45 15.35 -10.04
CA ASP A 247 -2.25 15.27 -9.21
C ASP A 247 -2.63 15.23 -7.72
N VAL A 248 -2.07 14.23 -7.02
CA VAL A 248 -2.36 13.93 -5.62
C VAL A 248 -1.13 14.27 -4.79
N ASP A 249 -1.29 15.18 -3.84
CA ASP A 249 -0.27 15.56 -2.87
C ASP A 249 -0.75 15.31 -1.42
N HIS A 250 0.04 15.77 -0.45
CA HIS A 250 -0.25 15.61 0.97
C HIS A 250 -1.62 16.16 1.42
N ARG A 251 -2.21 17.11 0.68
CA ARG A 251 -3.53 17.68 1.00
C ARG A 251 -4.65 16.66 0.85
N SER A 252 -4.48 15.65 0.01
CA SER A 252 -5.43 14.55 -0.11
C SER A 252 -5.53 13.74 1.18
N ASP A 253 -4.40 13.51 1.86
CA ASP A 253 -4.42 12.82 3.16
C ASP A 253 -5.08 13.68 4.26
N ILE A 254 -4.92 15.00 4.20
CA ILE A 254 -5.59 15.93 5.11
C ILE A 254 -7.12 15.87 4.92
N PHE A 255 -7.57 15.81 3.66
CA PHE A 255 -8.99 15.64 3.34
C PHE A 255 -9.53 14.32 3.90
N SER A 256 -8.85 13.20 3.65
CA SER A 256 -9.22 11.89 4.20
C SER A 256 -9.22 11.87 5.73
N ALA A 257 -8.21 12.50 6.37
CA ALA A 257 -8.13 12.62 7.82
C ALA A 257 -9.30 13.43 8.39
N GLY A 258 -9.74 14.49 7.70
CA GLY A 258 -10.93 15.26 8.05
C GLY A 258 -12.21 14.42 8.01
N ILE A 259 -12.35 13.54 7.02
CA ILE A 259 -13.49 12.62 6.92
C ILE A 259 -13.48 11.60 8.05
N VAL A 260 -12.32 11.02 8.37
CA VAL A 260 -12.17 10.10 9.50
C VAL A 260 -12.55 10.79 10.81
N LEU A 261 -12.06 12.02 11.05
CA LEU A 261 -12.43 12.79 12.23
C LEU A 261 -13.95 13.06 12.28
N TYR A 262 -14.53 13.50 11.17
CA TYR A 262 -15.97 13.73 11.06
C TYR A 262 -16.76 12.48 11.44
N GLU A 263 -16.40 11.31 10.89
CA GLU A 263 -17.10 10.06 11.18
C GLU A 263 -16.94 9.64 12.64
N MET A 264 -15.76 9.82 13.23
CA MET A 264 -15.54 9.55 14.65
C MET A 264 -16.46 10.38 15.54
N VAL A 265 -16.59 11.68 15.29
CA VAL A 265 -17.31 12.59 16.20
C VAL A 265 -18.81 12.72 15.91
N THR A 266 -19.27 12.26 14.74
CA THR A 266 -20.71 12.30 14.38
C THR A 266 -21.35 10.91 14.29
N GLY A 267 -20.56 9.84 14.14
CA GLY A 267 -21.05 8.49 13.87
C GLY A 267 -21.62 8.34 12.45
N GLN A 268 -21.39 9.29 11.55
CA GLN A 268 -21.88 9.32 10.17
C GLN A 268 -20.80 9.84 9.23
N LYS A 269 -20.87 9.50 7.94
CA LYS A 269 -19.93 10.07 6.95
C LYS A 269 -20.42 11.46 6.51
N PRO A 270 -19.51 12.39 6.16
CA PRO A 270 -19.90 13.76 5.78
C PRO A 270 -20.59 13.81 4.41
N PHE A 271 -20.17 12.94 3.49
CA PHE A 271 -20.75 12.79 2.17
C PHE A 271 -21.58 11.52 2.13
N ASP A 272 -22.88 11.67 1.87
CA ASP A 272 -23.85 10.57 1.83
C ASP A 272 -24.61 10.60 0.51
N GLY A 273 -25.14 9.45 0.10
CA GLY A 273 -25.88 9.28 -1.14
C GLY A 273 -26.33 7.85 -1.36
N ASP A 274 -27.41 7.66 -2.12
CA ASP A 274 -28.03 6.34 -2.31
C ASP A 274 -27.18 5.42 -3.18
N ASN A 275 -26.24 6.00 -3.93
CA ASN A 275 -25.32 5.29 -4.81
C ASN A 275 -23.97 6.01 -4.92
N LEU A 276 -23.00 5.28 -5.49
CA LEU A 276 -21.64 5.74 -5.71
C LEU A 276 -21.54 7.07 -6.46
N SER A 277 -22.34 7.26 -7.51
CA SER A 277 -22.32 8.47 -8.34
C SER A 277 -22.74 9.70 -7.53
N GLU A 278 -23.72 9.56 -6.64
CA GLU A 278 -24.16 10.64 -5.75
C GLU A 278 -23.11 11.01 -4.72
N ILE A 279 -22.45 10.03 -4.12
CA ILE A 279 -21.36 10.25 -3.15
C ILE A 279 -20.21 10.99 -3.84
N VAL A 280 -19.79 10.54 -5.02
CA VAL A 280 -18.74 11.21 -5.82
C VAL A 280 -19.17 12.64 -6.14
N ARG A 281 -20.41 12.87 -6.57
CA ARG A 281 -20.92 14.22 -6.85
C ARG A 281 -20.88 15.11 -5.61
N ALA A 282 -21.28 14.60 -4.44
CA ALA A 282 -21.27 15.33 -3.18
C ALA A 282 -19.85 15.73 -2.76
N ILE A 283 -18.87 14.82 -2.90
CA ILE A 283 -17.46 15.10 -2.65
C ILE A 283 -16.95 16.19 -3.59
N LEU A 284 -17.23 16.07 -4.90
CA LEU A 284 -16.75 17.01 -5.91
C LEU A 284 -17.36 18.41 -5.79
N SER A 285 -18.59 18.51 -5.27
CA SER A 285 -19.29 19.77 -5.03
C SER A 285 -19.05 20.37 -3.64
N GLY A 286 -18.42 19.61 -2.72
CA GLY A 286 -18.23 20.02 -1.33
C GLY A 286 -19.52 20.10 -0.53
N GLN A 287 -20.58 19.42 -0.96
CA GLN A 287 -21.85 19.36 -0.23
C GLN A 287 -21.78 18.24 0.80
N PHE A 288 -21.61 18.60 2.07
CA PHE A 288 -21.58 17.66 3.19
C PHE A 288 -22.70 17.95 4.19
N VAL A 289 -23.12 16.91 4.91
CA VAL A 289 -24.06 17.04 6.03
C VAL A 289 -23.36 17.80 7.16
N ARG A 290 -23.96 18.88 7.67
CA ARG A 290 -23.39 19.60 8.80
C ARG A 290 -23.60 18.81 10.10
N PRO A 291 -22.60 18.72 10.99
CA PRO A 291 -22.78 18.15 12.33
C PRO A 291 -23.90 18.91 13.06
N ARG A 292 -24.73 18.19 13.81
CA ARG A 292 -25.77 18.77 14.67
C ARG A 292 -25.18 19.30 15.97
#